data_AF-A0A1B2R2R2-F1
#
_entry.id   AF-A0A1B2R2R2-F1
#
_cell.length_a   1.000
_cell.length_b   1.000
_cell.length_c   1.000
_cell.angle_alpha   90.00
_cell.angle_beta   90.00
_cell.angle_gamma   90.00
#
_symmetry.space_group_name_H-M   'P 1'
#
loop_
_entity.id
_entity.type
_entity.pdbx_description
1 polymer ?
#
loop_
_entity_poly.entity_id
_entity_poly.type
_entity_poly.pdbx_seq_one_letter_code
_entity_poly.pdbx_strand_id
1 'polypeptide(L)'
;MRIPFARVRHGAAVLLAASLGLGASAWSAGDDEAAFLAENNAAMDRMMAGMAAKPSGDIDQDFVAMMAPHHQGAIEMAQAELRYGKNEQLRRIAQEIIVEQQQEIAAMRLALGLALPPSAPAPTQPDVAPPAPAPPPSMPNHHHQM
;
A
#
# COMPACT_ATOMS: atom_id res chain seq x y z
N MET A 1 -47.34 -49.73 -24.98
CA MET A 1 -48.68 -49.12 -25.22
C MET A 1 -48.52 -47.60 -25.27
N ARG A 2 -49.28 -46.96 -26.15
CA ARG A 2 -49.09 -45.63 -26.77
C ARG A 2 -49.28 -44.43 -25.82
N ILE A 3 -48.56 -43.35 -26.13
CA ILE A 3 -48.70 -41.96 -25.62
C ILE A 3 -50.07 -41.37 -26.03
N PRO A 4 -50.62 -40.39 -25.28
CA PRO A 4 -50.91 -39.12 -25.94
C PRO A 4 -50.38 -37.88 -25.21
N PHE A 5 -49.89 -36.96 -26.04
CA PHE A 5 -49.48 -35.59 -25.73
C PHE A 5 -50.69 -34.70 -25.40
N ALA A 6 -50.50 -33.75 -24.50
CA ALA A 6 -51.22 -32.48 -24.51
C ALA A 6 -50.23 -31.34 -24.17
N ARG A 7 -50.02 -30.45 -25.14
CA ARG A 7 -49.35 -29.15 -24.98
C ARG A 7 -50.41 -28.11 -24.62
N VAL A 8 -50.15 -27.27 -23.62
CA VAL A 8 -50.63 -25.87 -23.59
C VAL A 8 -49.49 -24.96 -23.16
N ARG A 9 -49.41 -23.83 -23.85
CA ARG A 9 -48.31 -22.86 -23.93
C ARG A 9 -48.56 -21.65 -23.01
N HIS A 10 -47.48 -20.91 -22.80
CA HIS A 10 -47.35 -19.48 -22.51
C HIS A 10 -47.26 -19.05 -21.04
N GLY A 11 -46.10 -18.47 -20.73
CA GLY A 11 -45.82 -17.73 -19.51
C GLY A 11 -44.34 -17.40 -19.43
N ALA A 12 -43.82 -16.63 -20.40
CA ALA A 12 -42.52 -16.00 -20.25
C ALA A 12 -42.61 -14.98 -19.11
N ALA A 13 -42.03 -15.28 -17.96
CA ALA A 13 -41.68 -14.29 -16.96
C ALA A 13 -40.17 -14.05 -17.09
N VAL A 14 -39.82 -13.13 -17.98
CA VAL A 14 -38.53 -12.46 -17.96
C VAL A 14 -38.54 -11.60 -16.69
N LEU A 15 -37.93 -12.08 -15.62
CA LEU A 15 -37.52 -11.22 -14.52
C LEU A 15 -36.16 -10.65 -14.89
N LEU A 16 -36.19 -9.51 -15.57
CA LEU A 16 -35.06 -8.63 -15.78
C LEU A 16 -34.76 -7.96 -14.44
N ALA A 17 -33.95 -8.62 -13.60
CA ALA A 17 -33.36 -7.97 -12.43
C ALA A 17 -32.24 -7.05 -12.91
N ALA A 18 -32.63 -5.84 -13.32
CA ALA A 18 -31.72 -4.70 -13.40
C ALA A 18 -31.47 -4.19 -11.98
N SER A 19 -30.52 -4.79 -11.26
CA SER A 19 -29.93 -4.14 -10.10
C SER A 19 -28.73 -3.32 -10.56
N LEU A 20 -28.89 -2.01 -10.50
CA LEU A 20 -27.85 -1.03 -10.72
C LEU A 20 -26.58 -1.38 -9.93
N GLY A 21 -25.46 -1.49 -10.62
CA GLY A 21 -24.13 -1.57 -10.02
C GLY A 21 -23.76 -0.21 -9.40
N LEU A 22 -24.22 0.04 -8.19
CA LEU A 22 -23.67 1.07 -7.29
C LEU A 22 -23.33 0.38 -5.97
N GLY A 23 -22.07 0.02 -5.75
CA GLY A 23 -21.66 -0.55 -4.46
C GLY A 23 -20.26 -1.16 -4.35
N ALA A 24 -19.46 -1.25 -5.43
CA ALA A 24 -18.14 -1.88 -5.36
C ALA A 24 -17.07 -1.05 -4.62
N SER A 25 -17.26 0.25 -4.43
CA SER A 25 -16.21 1.15 -3.93
C SER A 25 -16.12 1.27 -2.41
N ALA A 26 -17.22 1.05 -1.67
CA ALA A 26 -17.22 1.22 -0.21
C ALA A 26 -16.62 0.00 0.53
N TRP A 27 -16.72 -1.20 -0.04
CA TRP A 27 -16.12 -2.42 0.53
C TRP A 27 -14.58 -2.40 0.43
N SER A 28 -14.04 -2.02 -0.74
CA SER A 28 -12.59 -1.96 -0.98
C SER A 28 -11.85 -1.02 -0.02
N ALA A 29 -12.43 0.13 0.34
CA ALA A 29 -11.75 1.06 1.25
C ALA A 29 -11.66 0.53 2.70
N GLY A 30 -12.63 -0.26 3.14
CA GLY A 30 -12.59 -0.92 4.45
C GLY A 30 -11.61 -2.10 4.49
N ASP A 31 -11.51 -2.84 3.38
CA ASP A 31 -10.58 -3.94 3.23
C ASP A 31 -9.12 -3.45 3.16
N ASP A 32 -8.86 -2.34 2.45
CA ASP A 32 -7.53 -1.71 2.36
C ASP A 32 -7.02 -1.23 3.73
N GLU A 33 -7.87 -0.56 4.52
CA GLU A 33 -7.48 -0.08 5.85
C GLU A 33 -7.19 -1.24 6.81
N ALA A 34 -8.01 -2.29 6.78
CA ALA A 34 -7.79 -3.49 7.60
C ALA A 34 -6.45 -4.17 7.25
N ALA A 35 -6.11 -4.25 5.95
CA ALA A 35 -4.84 -4.80 5.48
C ALA A 35 -3.65 -3.92 5.91
N PHE A 36 -3.75 -2.60 5.76
CA PHE A 36 -2.74 -1.65 6.21
C PHE A 36 -2.43 -1.81 7.71
N LEU A 37 -3.48 -1.83 8.56
CA LEU A 37 -3.31 -2.01 10.00
C LEU A 37 -2.69 -3.36 10.36
N ALA A 38 -3.10 -4.44 9.68
CA ALA A 38 -2.54 -5.77 9.91
C ALA A 38 -1.05 -5.85 9.55
N GLU A 39 -0.64 -5.26 8.43
CA GLU A 39 0.77 -5.21 8.01
C GLU A 39 1.61 -4.37 8.98
N ASN A 40 1.13 -3.20 9.39
CA ASN A 40 1.83 -2.34 10.34
C ASN A 40 1.97 -3.01 11.71
N ASN A 41 0.93 -3.67 12.21
CA ASN A 41 1.01 -4.42 13.47
C ASN A 41 2.06 -5.53 13.37
N ALA A 42 2.07 -6.29 12.27
CA ALA A 42 3.07 -7.33 12.06
C ALA A 42 4.50 -6.78 11.95
N ALA A 43 4.68 -5.60 11.34
CA ALA A 43 5.96 -4.91 11.26
C ALA A 43 6.44 -4.45 12.65
N MET A 44 5.54 -3.84 13.44
CA MET A 44 5.83 -3.44 14.82
C MET A 44 6.16 -4.63 15.72
N ASP A 45 5.45 -5.75 15.59
CA ASP A 45 5.72 -6.97 16.36
C ASP A 45 7.12 -7.53 16.05
N ARG A 46 7.49 -7.60 14.75
CA ARG A 46 8.84 -8.01 14.34
C ARG A 46 9.91 -7.06 14.84
N MET A 47 9.67 -5.74 14.76
CA MET A 47 10.57 -4.71 15.26
C MET A 47 10.82 -4.88 16.76
N MET A 48 9.75 -4.98 17.55
CA MET A 48 9.83 -5.15 19.01
C MET A 48 10.54 -6.45 19.39
N ALA A 49 10.24 -7.55 18.68
CA ALA A 49 10.93 -8.82 18.89
C ALA A 49 12.42 -8.74 18.56
N GLY A 50 12.80 -8.03 17.49
CA GLY A 50 14.20 -7.82 17.10
C GLY A 50 14.96 -6.93 18.09
N MET A 51 14.32 -5.90 18.64
CA MET A 51 14.93 -5.01 19.65
C MET A 51 15.11 -5.67 21.01
N ALA A 52 14.43 -6.79 21.28
CA ALA A 52 14.56 -7.55 22.53
C ALA A 52 15.87 -8.36 22.63
N ALA A 53 16.92 -7.95 21.93
CA ALA A 53 18.23 -8.59 21.98
C ALA A 53 18.81 -8.50 23.40
N LYS A 54 19.44 -9.60 23.85
CA LYS A 54 20.13 -9.62 25.14
C LYS A 54 21.36 -8.71 25.05
N PRO A 55 21.59 -7.80 26.01
CA PRO A 55 22.79 -6.97 26.05
C PRO A 55 24.05 -7.82 25.97
N SER A 56 24.94 -7.46 25.05
CA SER A 56 26.22 -8.14 24.81
C SER A 56 27.31 -7.64 25.77
N GLY A 57 27.14 -6.43 26.32
CA GLY A 57 28.15 -5.74 27.12
C GLY A 57 29.07 -4.84 26.29
N ASP A 58 28.90 -4.82 24.97
CA ASP A 58 29.52 -3.86 24.06
C ASP A 58 28.46 -2.84 23.61
N ILE A 59 28.74 -1.55 23.83
CA ILE A 59 27.77 -0.47 23.60
C ILE A 59 27.46 -0.31 22.11
N ASP A 60 28.46 -0.43 21.25
CA ASP A 60 28.29 -0.24 19.81
C ASP A 60 27.50 -1.41 19.21
N GLN A 61 27.79 -2.63 19.66
CA GLN A 61 27.02 -3.82 19.31
C GLN A 61 25.56 -3.71 19.76
N ASP A 62 25.33 -3.29 21.00
CA ASP A 62 23.99 -3.17 21.57
C ASP A 62 23.18 -2.05 20.87
N PHE A 63 23.84 -0.95 20.49
CA PHE A 63 23.22 0.12 19.69
C PHE A 63 22.73 -0.42 18.34
N VAL A 64 23.59 -1.13 17.59
CA VAL A 64 23.20 -1.67 16.28
C VAL A 64 22.16 -2.79 16.41
N ALA A 65 22.27 -3.64 17.43
CA ALA A 65 21.33 -4.72 17.70
C ALA A 65 19.91 -4.20 17.96
N MET A 66 19.77 -3.01 18.57
CA MET A 66 18.49 -2.34 18.75
C MET A 66 18.07 -1.51 17.52
N MET A 67 18.99 -0.75 16.93
CA MET A 67 18.63 0.24 15.93
C MET A 67 18.38 -0.36 14.54
N ALA A 68 19.07 -1.46 14.18
CA ALA A 68 18.80 -2.15 12.93
C ALA A 68 17.36 -2.69 12.83
N PRO A 69 16.81 -3.43 13.82
CA PRO A 69 15.40 -3.85 13.76
C PRO A 69 14.41 -2.68 13.87
N HIS A 70 14.74 -1.62 14.63
CA HIS A 70 13.93 -0.39 14.67
C HIS A 70 13.75 0.22 13.26
N HIS A 71 14.86 0.42 12.54
CA HIS A 71 14.84 0.92 11.18
C HIS A 71 14.15 -0.04 10.20
N GLN A 72 14.32 -1.35 10.38
CA GLN A 72 13.63 -2.34 9.55
C GLN A 72 12.10 -2.26 9.72
N GLY A 73 11.60 -2.07 10.94
CA GLY A 73 10.18 -1.82 11.20
C GLY A 73 9.67 -0.57 10.49
N ALA A 74 10.42 0.53 10.55
CA ALA A 74 10.09 1.78 9.86
C ALA A 74 10.01 1.61 8.33
N ILE A 75 10.95 0.85 7.73
CA ILE A 75 10.93 0.51 6.30
C ILE A 75 9.64 -0.25 5.94
N GLU A 76 9.27 -1.25 6.74
CA GLU A 76 8.08 -2.07 6.47
C GLU A 76 6.78 -1.26 6.56
N MET A 77 6.68 -0.34 7.53
CA MET A 77 5.55 0.58 7.66
C MET A 77 5.48 1.60 6.52
N ALA A 78 6.63 2.15 6.11
CA ALA A 78 6.70 3.05 4.96
C ALA A 78 6.30 2.33 3.66
N GLN A 79 6.67 1.06 3.50
CA GLN A 79 6.20 0.25 2.38
C GLN A 79 4.67 0.02 2.42
N ALA A 80 4.06 -0.11 3.60
CA ALA A 80 2.60 -0.17 3.72
C ALA A 80 1.95 1.17 3.29
N GLU A 81 2.51 2.31 3.66
CA GLU A 81 2.06 3.62 3.17
C GLU A 81 2.15 3.72 1.63
N LEU A 82 3.21 3.19 1.02
CA LEU A 82 3.31 3.14 -0.44
C LEU A 82 2.29 2.21 -1.12
N ARG A 83 1.78 1.19 -0.41
CA ARG A 83 0.74 0.28 -0.91
C ARG A 83 -0.65 0.86 -0.79
N TYR A 84 -1.00 1.39 0.39
CA TYR A 84 -2.38 1.74 0.73
C TYR A 84 -2.64 3.25 0.79
N GLY A 85 -1.59 4.03 1.05
CA GLY A 85 -1.64 5.49 1.17
C GLY A 85 -1.90 6.19 -0.17
N LYS A 86 -2.71 7.25 -0.11
CA LYS A 86 -3.16 8.02 -1.28
C LYS A 86 -2.64 9.46 -1.31
N ASN A 87 -2.01 9.92 -0.24
CA ASN A 87 -1.45 11.26 -0.17
C ASN A 87 -0.05 11.28 -0.78
N GLU A 88 0.12 12.00 -1.89
CA GLU A 88 1.39 12.06 -2.62
C GLU A 88 2.57 12.59 -1.79
N GLN A 89 2.33 13.49 -0.83
CA GLN A 89 3.38 13.98 0.04
C GLN A 89 3.80 12.91 1.05
N LEU A 90 2.86 12.20 1.66
CA LEU A 90 3.16 11.10 2.58
C LEU A 90 3.85 9.94 1.89
N ARG A 91 3.45 9.61 0.66
CA ARG A 91 4.12 8.60 -0.17
C ARG A 91 5.56 8.99 -0.49
N ARG A 92 5.83 10.28 -0.78
CA ARG A 92 7.21 10.76 -0.97
C ARG A 92 8.04 10.64 0.31
N ILE A 93 7.49 11.01 1.46
CA ILE A 93 8.15 10.83 2.75
C ILE A 93 8.43 9.33 3.02
N ALA A 94 7.48 8.44 2.71
CA ALA A 94 7.67 7.00 2.86
C ALA A 94 8.82 6.47 1.97
N GLN A 95 8.93 6.98 0.74
CA GLN A 95 10.04 6.69 -0.17
C GLN A 95 11.39 7.10 0.43
N GLU A 96 11.46 8.30 1.01
CA GLU A 96 12.65 8.85 1.66
C GLU A 96 13.05 7.98 2.88
N ILE A 97 12.09 7.65 3.74
CA ILE A 97 12.29 6.74 4.89
C ILE A 97 12.90 5.41 4.43
N ILE A 98 12.37 4.80 3.37
CA ILE A 98 12.90 3.51 2.90
C ILE A 98 14.38 3.63 2.50
N VAL A 99 14.75 4.68 1.76
CA VAL A 99 16.12 4.88 1.29
C VAL A 99 17.07 5.16 2.46
N GLU A 100 16.72 6.13 3.31
CA GLU A 100 17.57 6.59 4.40
C GLU A 100 17.78 5.46 5.42
N GLN A 101 16.71 4.82 5.88
CA GLN A 101 16.81 3.74 6.86
C GLN A 101 17.57 2.51 6.33
N GLN A 102 17.48 2.20 5.02
CA GLN A 102 18.29 1.14 4.42
C GLN A 102 19.78 1.47 4.44
N GLN A 103 20.13 2.72 4.13
CA GLN A 103 21.52 3.20 4.17
C GLN A 103 22.06 3.18 5.59
N GLU A 104 21.27 3.60 6.58
CA GLU A 104 21.67 3.57 7.99
C GLU A 104 21.88 2.14 8.51
N ILE A 105 21.02 1.19 8.16
CA ILE A 105 21.23 -0.24 8.50
C ILE A 105 22.55 -0.74 7.91
N ALA A 106 22.84 -0.41 6.65
CA ALA A 106 24.08 -0.83 5.99
C ALA A 106 25.32 -0.17 6.65
N ALA A 107 25.25 1.12 6.96
CA ALA A 107 26.32 1.87 7.61
C ALA A 107 26.62 1.34 9.01
N MET A 108 25.59 1.08 9.81
CA MET A 108 25.73 0.48 11.15
C MET A 108 26.40 -0.89 11.11
N ARG A 109 25.97 -1.77 10.18
CA ARG A 109 26.59 -3.09 10.01
C ARG A 109 28.04 -2.99 9.57
N LEU A 110 28.34 -2.08 8.64
CA LEU A 110 29.70 -1.84 8.18
C LEU A 110 30.61 -1.35 9.31
N ALA A 111 30.12 -0.46 10.17
CA ALA A 111 30.87 0.05 11.32
C ALA A 111 31.31 -1.06 12.29
N LEU A 112 30.54 -2.14 12.38
CA LEU A 112 30.87 -3.33 13.17
C LEU A 112 31.68 -4.39 12.41
N GLY A 113 32.03 -4.14 11.14
CA GLY A 113 32.69 -5.12 10.28
C GLY A 113 31.81 -6.30 9.86
N LEU A 114 30.48 -6.15 9.96
CA LEU A 114 29.52 -7.18 9.57
C LEU A 114 29.27 -7.18 8.06
N ALA A 115 28.81 -8.30 7.54
CA ALA A 115 28.38 -8.40 6.15
C ALA A 115 27.22 -7.43 5.86
N LEU A 116 27.31 -6.73 4.73
CA LEU A 116 26.29 -5.82 4.28
C LEU A 116 25.02 -6.58 3.86
N PRO A 117 23.82 -6.03 4.10
CA PRO A 117 22.61 -6.56 3.48
C PRO A 117 22.71 -6.51 1.95
N PRO A 118 22.02 -7.41 1.23
CA PRO A 118 21.94 -7.32 -0.22
C PRO A 118 21.37 -5.97 -0.63
N SER A 119 22.04 -5.28 -1.56
CA SER A 119 21.52 -4.05 -2.16
C SER A 119 20.24 -4.37 -2.92
N ALA A 120 19.12 -3.78 -2.52
CA ALA A 120 17.88 -3.79 -3.26
C ALA A 120 17.60 -2.38 -3.79
N PRO A 121 17.11 -2.23 -5.03
CA PRO A 121 16.64 -0.93 -5.49
C PRO A 121 15.49 -0.48 -4.59
N ALA A 122 15.48 0.80 -4.23
CA ALA A 122 14.34 1.37 -3.52
C ALA A 122 13.08 1.16 -4.38
N PRO A 123 11.96 0.72 -3.78
CA PRO A 123 10.73 0.47 -4.52
C PRO A 123 10.19 1.79 -5.04
N THR A 124 10.51 2.18 -6.28
CA THR A 124 9.88 3.31 -6.96
C THR A 124 8.36 3.13 -6.91
N GLN A 125 7.60 4.23 -6.82
CA GLN A 125 6.12 4.17 -6.80
C GLN A 125 5.60 3.11 -7.79
N PRO A 126 4.57 2.31 -7.43
CA PRO A 126 3.88 1.47 -8.41
C PRO A 126 3.47 2.35 -9.61
N ASP A 127 3.53 1.81 -10.83
CA ASP A 127 3.15 2.49 -12.08
C ASP A 127 1.74 3.10 -11.99
N VAL A 128 1.63 4.29 -11.42
CA VAL A 128 0.42 5.11 -11.50
C VAL A 128 0.60 5.97 -12.74
N ALA A 129 -0.29 5.76 -13.71
CA ALA A 129 -0.31 6.54 -14.95
C ALA A 129 -0.19 8.05 -14.65
N PRO A 130 0.56 8.81 -15.47
CA PRO A 130 0.78 10.23 -15.22
C PRO A 130 -0.56 10.97 -15.07
N PRO A 131 -0.62 11.99 -14.18
CA PRO A 131 -1.85 12.73 -13.94
C PRO A 131 -2.39 13.29 -15.26
N ALA A 132 -3.71 13.15 -15.47
CA ALA A 132 -4.37 13.71 -16.63
C ALA A 132 -4.03 15.21 -16.76
N PRO A 133 -3.80 15.71 -17.99
CA PRO A 133 -3.48 17.11 -18.20
C PRO A 133 -4.59 17.99 -17.62
N ALA A 134 -4.20 19.08 -16.96
CA ALA A 134 -5.13 20.05 -16.41
C ALA A 134 -6.12 20.52 -17.50
N PRO A 135 -7.42 20.69 -17.17
CA PRO A 135 -8.36 21.25 -18.12
C PRO A 135 -7.89 22.65 -18.55
N PRO A 136 -8.09 23.03 -19.82
CA PRO A 136 -7.69 24.35 -20.31
C PRO A 136 -8.38 25.45 -19.48
N PRO A 137 -7.71 26.59 -19.26
CA PRO A 137 -8.30 27.69 -18.52
C PRO A 137 -9.61 28.13 -19.19
N SER A 138 -10.67 28.24 -18.39
CA SER A 138 -11.95 28.78 -18.85
C SER A 138 -11.75 30.21 -19.35
N MET A 139 -11.89 30.42 -20.67
CA MET A 139 -11.85 31.74 -21.27
C MET A 139 -13.02 32.58 -20.72
N PRO A 140 -12.78 33.82 -20.23
CA PRO A 140 -13.86 34.73 -19.85
C PRO A 140 -14.72 35.06 -21.07
N ASN A 141 -16.03 34.83 -20.95
CA ASN A 141 -16.98 35.14 -22.00
C ASN A 141 -17.16 36.67 -22.10
N HIS A 142 -16.43 37.32 -23.01
CA HIS A 142 -16.63 38.74 -23.31
C HIS A 142 -17.96 38.92 -24.05
N HIS A 143 -19.02 39.23 -23.30
CA HIS A 143 -20.26 39.75 -23.86
C HIS A 143 -19.99 41.15 -24.42
N HIS A 144 -19.67 41.22 -25.71
CA HIS A 144 -19.73 42.46 -26.46
C HIS A 144 -21.22 42.76 -26.71
N GLN A 145 -21.76 43.68 -25.93
CA GLN A 145 -23.06 44.30 -26.19
C GLN A 145 -22.94 45.13 -27.47
N MET A 146 -23.74 44.78 -28.47
CA MET A 146 -24.14 45.65 -29.57
C MET A 146 -25.65 45.50 -29.72
#